data_AF-A0A7Y7XJG6-F1
#
_entry.id   AF-A0A7Y7XJG6-F1
#
_cell.length_a   1.000
_cell.length_b   1.000
_cell.length_c   1.000
_cell.angle_alpha   90.00
_cell.angle_beta   90.00
_cell.angle_gamma   90.00
#
_symmetry.space_group_name_H-M   'P 1'
#
loop_
_entity.id
_entity.type
_entity.pdbx_description
1 polymer ?
#
loop_
_entity_poly.entity_id
_entity_poly.type
_entity_poly.pdbx_seq_one_letter_code
_entity_poly.pdbx_strand_id
1 'polypeptide(L)' 'MPQEQLDLLRLPKPIRDPINDLVRAFNAASSVADVEAERAIQIEWIGGLESAKRLRAADIEALYIIFDDAVEAKLAQLR' A
#
# COMPACT_ATOMS: atom_id res chain seq x y z
N MET A 1 2.31 -3.15 -12.07
CA MET A 1 2.34 -3.70 -10.69
C MET A 1 2.46 -2.56 -9.69
N PRO A 2 1.95 -2.65 -8.46
CA PRO A 2 1.96 -1.54 -7.49
C PRO A 2 3.36 -0.95 -7.27
N GLN A 3 4.39 -1.81 -7.33
CA GLN A 3 5.79 -1.44 -7.22
C GLN A 3 6.25 -0.36 -8.22
N GLU A 4 5.78 -0.41 -9.47
CA GLU A 4 6.17 0.53 -10.53
C GLU A 4 5.59 1.93 -10.28
N GLN A 5 4.37 1.99 -9.75
CA GLN A 5 3.73 3.26 -9.37
C GLN A 5 4.36 3.85 -8.11
N LEU A 6 4.75 3.01 -7.14
CA LEU A 6 5.43 3.43 -5.91
C LEU A 6 6.82 4.03 -6.18
N ASP A 7 7.55 3.53 -7.17
CA ASP A 7 8.85 4.07 -7.55
C ASP A 7 8.76 5.51 -8.12
N LEU A 8 7.59 5.91 -8.65
CA LEU A 8 7.35 7.29 -9.13
C LEU A 8 7.24 8.30 -7.98
N LEU A 9 6.86 7.87 -6.78
CA LEU A 9 6.66 8.75 -5.63
C LEU A 9 7.98 9.20 -4.98
N ARG A 10 9.12 8.63 -5.39
CA ARG A 10 10.47 8.98 -4.88
C ARG A 10 10.53 9.09 -3.35
N LEU A 11 9.87 8.15 -2.67
CA LEU A 11 9.69 8.19 -1.22
C LEU A 11 11.04 8.12 -0.48
N PRO A 12 11.18 8.79 0.67
CA PRO A 12 12.35 8.65 1.53
C PRO A 12 12.60 7.18 1.88
N LYS A 13 13.87 6.76 1.92
CA LYS A 13 14.24 5.37 2.24
C LYS A 13 13.56 4.80 3.50
N PRO A 14 13.45 5.53 4.64
CA PRO A 14 12.78 5.03 5.83
C PRO A 14 11.29 4.70 5.66
N ILE A 15 10.67 5.22 4.60
CA ILE A 15 9.26 5.00 4.24
C ILE A 15 9.16 3.95 3.14
N ARG A 16 10.10 3.96 2.19
CA ARG A 16 10.17 2.99 1.09
C ARG A 16 10.40 1.55 1.58
N ASP A 17 11.27 1.35 2.56
CA ASP A 17 11.58 0.00 3.07
C ASP A 17 10.33 -0.69 3.67
N PRO A 18 9.56 -0.06 4.59
CA PRO A 18 8.28 -0.60 5.05
C PRO A 18 7.25 -0.83 3.94
N ILE A 19 7.16 0.06 2.94
CA ILE A 19 6.26 -0.12 1.80
C ILE A 19 6.61 -1.37 1.00
N ASN A 20 7.91 -1.63 0.78
CA ASN A 20 8.34 -2.84 0.08
C ASN A 20 7.93 -4.11 0.85
N ASP A 21 7.97 -4.06 2.18
CA ASP A 21 7.52 -5.17 3.02
C ASP A 21 6.00 -5.35 2.96
N LEU A 22 5.22 -4.26 2.96
CA LEU A 22 3.76 -4.30 2.73
C LEU A 22 3.42 -4.89 1.36
N VAL A 23 4.12 -4.47 0.30
CA VAL A 23 3.90 -5.03 -1.05
C VAL A 23 4.28 -6.52 -1.09
N ARG A 24 5.34 -6.93 -0.40
CA ARG A 24 5.72 -8.36 -0.32
C ARG A 24 4.65 -9.18 0.39
N ALA A 25 4.15 -8.71 1.54
CA ALA A 25 3.09 -9.37 2.30
C ALA A 25 1.79 -9.46 1.48
N PHE A 26 1.39 -8.34 0.88
CA PHE A 26 0.25 -8.28 -0.03
C PHE A 26 0.37 -9.25 -1.20
N ASN A 27 1.54 -9.35 -1.84
CA ASN A 27 1.76 -10.28 -2.94
C ASN A 27 1.66 -11.75 -2.50
N ALA A 28 2.01 -12.06 -1.25
CA ALA A 28 1.90 -13.40 -0.69
C ALA A 28 0.47 -13.79 -0.28
N ALA A 29 -0.45 -12.83 -0.09
CA ALA A 29 -1.85 -13.09 0.22
C ALA A 29 -2.50 -13.99 -0.84
N SER A 30 -3.22 -15.03 -0.43
CA SER A 30 -3.75 -16.06 -1.34
C SER A 30 -5.26 -16.28 -1.21
N SER A 31 -5.89 -15.64 -0.23
CA SER A 31 -7.34 -15.70 -0.01
C SER A 31 -7.93 -14.29 0.12
N VAL A 32 -9.24 -14.19 -0.07
CA VAL A 32 -9.97 -12.93 0.15
C VAL A 32 -9.74 -12.39 1.56
N ALA A 33 -9.72 -13.28 2.57
CA ALA A 33 -9.48 -12.90 3.96
C ALA A 33 -8.07 -12.32 4.16
N ASP A 34 -7.05 -12.92 3.55
CA ASP A 34 -5.68 -12.40 3.61
C ASP A 34 -5.59 -11.01 2.97
N VAL A 35 -6.23 -10.83 1.81
CA VAL A 35 -6.21 -9.55 1.08
C VAL A 35 -6.89 -8.43 1.87
N GLU A 36 -8.03 -8.70 2.50
CA GLU A 36 -8.71 -7.72 3.36
C GLU A 36 -7.92 -7.42 4.65
N ALA A 37 -7.21 -8.40 5.21
CA ALA A 37 -6.31 -8.17 6.34
C ALA A 37 -5.14 -7.25 5.95
N GLU A 38 -4.52 -7.48 4.79
CA GLU A 38 -3.47 -6.62 4.26
C GLU A 38 -3.99 -5.20 3.96
N ARG A 39 -5.21 -5.06 3.43
CA ARG A 39 -5.86 -3.76 3.23
C ARG A 39 -5.94 -2.96 4.52
N ALA A 40 -6.37 -3.58 5.62
CA ALA A 40 -6.48 -2.91 6.91
C ALA A 40 -5.11 -2.42 7.43
N ILE A 41 -4.07 -3.25 7.31
CA ILE A 41 -2.70 -2.91 7.70
C ILE A 41 -2.17 -1.73 6.87
N GLN A 42 -2.41 -1.76 5.55
CA GLN A 42 -1.98 -0.69 4.65
C GLN A 42 -2.65 0.64 5.00
N ILE A 43 -3.97 0.64 5.24
CA ILE A 43 -4.72 1.84 5.63
C ILE A 43 -4.20 2.41 6.96
N GLU A 44 -4.00 1.56 7.98
CA GLU A 44 -3.48 2.00 9.28
C GLU A 44 -2.08 2.63 9.13
N TRP A 45 -1.21 1.98 8.35
CA TRP A 45 0.16 2.45 8.16
C TRP A 45 0.23 3.79 7.42
N ILE A 46 -0.54 3.95 6.33
CA ILE A 46 -0.62 5.22 5.58
C ILE A 46 -1.23 6.32 6.47
N GLY A 47 -2.28 6.02 7.22
CA GLY A 47 -2.89 6.96 8.17
C GLY A 47 -1.91 7.41 9.27
N GLY A 48 -1.00 6.53 9.70
CA GLY A 48 0.09 6.87 10.60
C GLY A 48 1.08 7.87 10.00
N LEU A 49 1.44 7.72 8.72
CA LEU A 49 2.29 8.68 8.01
C LEU A 49 1.64 10.05 7.87
N GLU A 50 0.34 10.06 7.54
CA GLU A 50 -0.46 11.27 7.39
C GLU A 50 -0.56 12.03 8.72
N SER A 51 -0.93 11.33 9.79
CA SER A 51 -1.07 11.89 11.13
C SER A 51 0.24 12.46 11.66
N ALA A 52 1.36 11.78 11.37
CA ALA A 52 2.70 12.22 11.73
C ALA A 52 3.29 13.25 10.76
N LYS A 53 2.57 13.67 9.72
CA LYS A 53 3.00 14.60 8.67
C LYS A 53 4.35 14.22 8.05
N ARG A 54 4.58 12.92 7.85
CA ARG A 54 5.84 12.36 7.34
C ARG A 54 5.99 12.51 5.83
N LEU A 55 4.88 12.72 5.12
CA LEU A 55 4.82 12.92 3.67
C LEU A 55 3.93 14.12 3.32
N ARG A 56 4.02 14.59 2.08
CA ARG A 56 3.09 15.59 1.54
C ARG A 56 1.72 14.95 1.31
N ALA A 57 0.65 15.72 1.42
CA ALA A 57 -0.71 15.23 1.19
C ALA A 57 -0.87 14.53 -0.17
N ALA A 58 -0.27 15.07 -1.24
CA ALA A 58 -0.31 14.44 -2.56
C ALA A 58 0.37 13.06 -2.61
N ASP A 59 1.45 12.86 -1.85
CA ASP A 59 2.12 11.56 -1.80
C ASP A 59 1.30 10.55 -0.96
N ILE A 60 0.61 11.02 0.10
CA ILE A 60 -0.32 10.21 0.90
C ILE A 60 -1.52 9.77 0.06
N GLU A 61 -2.15 10.69 -0.65
CA GLU A 61 -3.29 10.40 -1.53
C GLU A 61 -2.90 9.39 -2.61
N ALA A 62 -1.74 9.56 -3.23
CA ALA A 62 -1.24 8.61 -4.21
C ALA A 62 -1.01 7.22 -3.61
N LEU A 63 -0.52 7.12 -2.37
CA LEU A 63 -0.37 5.83 -1.68
C LEU A 63 -1.71 5.14 -1.48
N TYR A 64 -2.75 5.85 -1.01
CA TYR A 64 -4.07 5.27 -0.85
C TYR A 64 -4.63 4.75 -2.18
N ILE A 65 -4.53 5.54 -3.26
CA ILE A 65 -5.01 5.12 -4.59
C ILE A 65 -4.28 3.87 -5.07
N ILE A 66 -2.94 3.86 -5.00
CA ILE A 66 -2.14 2.72 -5.49
C ILE A 66 -2.48 1.43 -4.74
N PHE A 67 -2.60 1.48 -3.41
CA PHE A 67 -2.92 0.30 -2.61
C PHE A 67 -4.38 -0.14 -2.77
N ASP A 68 -5.33 0.79 -2.86
CA ASP A 68 -6.75 0.45 -3.08
C ASP A 68 -6.96 -0.21 -4.45
N ASP A 69 -6.38 0.36 -5.51
CA ASP A 69 -6.39 -0.24 -6.85
C ASP A 69 -5.78 -1.65 -6.86
N ALA A 70 -4.67 -1.84 -6.13
CA ALA A 70 -4.00 -3.13 -6.02
C ALA A 70 -4.89 -4.17 -5.31
N VAL A 71 -5.50 -3.79 -4.20
CA VAL A 71 -6.43 -4.62 -3.41
C VAL A 71 -7.61 -5.03 -4.27
N GLU A 72 -8.30 -4.09 -4.91
CA GLU A 72 -9.46 -4.37 -5.75
C GLU A 72 -9.11 -5.28 -6.94
N ALA A 73 -7.96 -5.04 -7.58
CA ALA A 73 -7.46 -5.90 -8.65
C ALA A 73 -7.20 -7.34 -8.18
N LYS A 74 -6.66 -7.52 -6.96
CA LYS A 74 -6.40 -8.86 -6.41
C LYS A 74 -7.66 -9.54 -5.93
N LEU A 75 -8.59 -8.82 -5.31
CA LEU A 75 -9.91 -9.34 -4.96
C LEU A 75 -10.68 -9.81 -6.19
N ALA A 76 -10.61 -9.07 -7.31
CA ALA A 76 -11.22 -9.48 -8.56
C ALA A 76 -10.64 -10.79 -9.15
N GLN A 77 -9.37 -11.11 -8.85
CA GLN A 77 -8.74 -12.37 -9.28
C GLN A 77 -9.11 -13.56 -8.38
N LEU A 78 -9.55 -13.30 -7.15
CA LEU A 78 -9.89 -14.32 -6.15
C LEU A 78 -11.39 -14.63 -6.09
N ARG A 79 -12.22 -13.89 -6.85
CA ARG A 79 -13.66 -14.07 -6.99
C ARG A 79 -13.98 -14.90 -8.23
#